data_AF-A0A6B0YR02-F1
#
_entry.id   AF-A0A6B0YR02-F1
#
_cell.length_a   1.000
_cell.length_b   1.000
_cell.length_c   1.000
_cell.angle_alpha   90.00
_cell.angle_beta   90.00
_cell.angle_gamma   90.00
#
_symmetry.space_group_name_H-M   'P 1'
#
loop_
_entity.id
_entity.type
_entity.pdbx_description
1 polymer ?
#
loop_
_entity_poly.entity_id
_entity_poly.type
_entity_poly.pdbx_seq_one_letter_code
_entity_poly.pdbx_strand_id
1 'polypeptide(L)'
;MKISQLYDQLELYSEGDPPTHSLFVLARLLGTPDRLLIIDPPHDVATRFDVAEESAVLFTSAARDVGLPLVQTRPGGVAHINVGQHLIDIYSQQHANLVCFPAIGILCGGVFGSDLALPELGEGSDGEDEIESLRLLARLVKGRRLQLYIPGTGSVSSDKVEVMGRLAADVSYIHGLRRTISQATAANEFWSRSEQIAEQLLPENRRTSAAVTTHRQNIERLYNAILA
;
A
#
# COMPACT_ATOMS: atom_id res chain seq x y z
N MET A 1 14.81 -12.51 -5.94
CA MET A 1 14.99 -11.93 -4.59
C MET A 1 16.16 -10.95 -4.63
N LYS A 2 16.01 -9.77 -4.03
CA LYS A 2 17.03 -8.72 -3.95
C LYS A 2 16.94 -8.01 -2.59
N ILE A 3 18.07 -7.81 -1.92
CA ILE A 3 18.21 -6.94 -0.74
C ILE A 3 19.03 -5.73 -1.15
N SER A 4 18.55 -4.54 -0.83
CA SER A 4 19.23 -3.28 -1.12
C SER A 4 19.36 -2.46 0.16
N GLN A 5 20.59 -2.14 0.57
CA GLN A 5 20.82 -1.16 1.62
C GLN A 5 20.41 0.22 1.10
N LEU A 6 19.41 0.85 1.72
CA LEU A 6 18.99 2.20 1.34
C LEU A 6 19.76 3.25 2.14
N TYR A 7 19.82 3.05 3.46
CA TYR A 7 20.54 3.88 4.43
C TYR A 7 21.05 2.99 5.55
N ASP A 8 21.95 3.50 6.40
CA ASP A 8 22.38 2.76 7.59
C ASP A 8 21.17 2.30 8.44
N GLN A 9 21.13 1.01 8.76
CA GLN A 9 20.03 0.35 9.47
C GLN A 9 18.65 0.39 8.76
N LEU A 10 18.65 0.61 7.44
CA LEU A 10 17.44 0.59 6.61
C LEU A 10 17.66 -0.19 5.31
N GLU A 11 16.98 -1.32 5.19
CA GLU A 11 17.12 -2.25 4.08
C GLU A 11 15.78 -2.48 3.35
N LEU A 12 15.84 -2.50 2.03
CA LEU A 12 14.71 -2.87 1.17
C LEU A 12 14.89 -4.29 0.67
N TYR A 13 13.96 -5.15 1.05
CA TYR A 13 13.79 -6.48 0.51
C TYR A 13 12.78 -6.44 -0.65
N SER A 14 13.09 -7.15 -1.74
CA SER A 14 12.21 -7.26 -2.91
C SER A 14 12.20 -8.68 -3.46
N GLU A 15 11.01 -9.23 -3.71
CA GLU A 15 10.86 -10.59 -4.23
C GLU A 15 9.61 -10.76 -5.11
N GLY A 16 9.50 -11.87 -5.83
CA GLY A 16 8.37 -12.15 -6.71
C GLY A 16 8.44 -11.47 -8.08
N ASP A 17 7.43 -11.77 -8.90
CA ASP A 17 7.17 -11.15 -10.19
C ASP A 17 5.62 -11.01 -10.35
N PRO A 18 5.04 -9.81 -10.23
CA PRO A 18 5.71 -8.53 -10.00
C PRO A 18 6.39 -8.44 -8.62
N PRO A 19 7.42 -7.59 -8.45
CA PRO A 19 8.14 -7.48 -7.20
C PRO A 19 7.25 -6.93 -6.08
N THR A 20 7.24 -7.58 -4.93
CA THR A 20 6.68 -7.10 -3.66
C THR A 20 7.79 -6.60 -2.76
N HIS A 21 7.54 -5.54 -2.00
CA HIS A 21 8.54 -4.84 -1.22
C HIS A 21 8.29 -4.93 0.28
N SER A 22 9.36 -5.20 1.03
CA SER A 22 9.36 -5.16 2.49
C SER A 22 10.50 -4.28 2.97
N LEU A 23 10.23 -3.38 3.92
CA LEU A 23 11.24 -2.46 4.45
C LEU A 23 11.62 -2.87 5.86
N PHE A 24 12.90 -3.16 6.07
CA PHE A 24 13.47 -3.56 7.36
C PHE A 24 14.15 -2.35 7.99
N VAL A 25 13.62 -1.90 9.13
CA VAL A 25 14.14 -0.77 9.91
C VAL A 25 14.72 -1.30 11.20
N LEU A 26 16.04 -1.32 11.27
CA LEU A 26 16.77 -1.81 12.44
C LEU A 26 17.10 -0.65 13.37
N ALA A 27 17.08 -0.91 14.67
CA ALA A 27 17.58 -0.01 15.69
C ALA A 27 18.62 -0.74 16.53
N ARG A 28 19.87 -0.27 16.45
CA ARG A 28 20.95 -0.71 17.34
C ARG A 28 21.31 0.43 18.28
N LEU A 29 21.03 0.24 19.57
CA LEU A 29 21.35 1.18 20.61
C LEU A 29 22.24 0.48 21.64
N LEU A 30 23.36 1.11 22.02
CA LEU A 30 24.31 0.53 22.96
C LEU A 30 23.62 0.25 24.30
N GLY A 31 23.69 -1.01 24.74
CA GLY A 31 23.14 -1.45 26.04
C GLY A 31 21.65 -1.79 26.03
N THR A 32 20.99 -1.84 24.87
CA THR A 32 19.61 -2.35 24.73
C THR A 32 19.56 -3.47 23.69
N PRO A 33 18.54 -4.37 23.74
CA PRO A 33 18.30 -5.32 22.66
C PRO A 33 18.11 -4.62 21.32
N ASP A 34 18.52 -5.28 20.24
CA ASP A 34 18.25 -4.83 18.88
C ASP A 34 16.72 -4.83 18.65
N ARG A 35 16.20 -3.75 18.04
CA ARG A 35 14.78 -3.65 17.68
C ARG A 35 14.61 -3.63 16.17
N LEU A 36 13.60 -4.33 15.68
CA LEU A 36 13.32 -4.42 14.25
C LEU A 36 11.86 -4.07 13.99
N LEU A 37 11.63 -3.09 13.12
CA LEU A 37 10.33 -2.84 12.53
C LEU A 37 10.37 -3.28 11.07
N ILE A 38 9.43 -4.14 10.67
CA ILE A 38 9.29 -4.60 9.29
C ILE A 38 7.99 -4.06 8.71
N ILE A 39 8.09 -3.27 7.65
CA ILE A 39 6.94 -2.75 6.91
C ILE A 39 6.63 -3.69 5.75
N ASP A 40 5.39 -4.14 5.67
CA ASP A 40 4.89 -5.12 4.69
C ASP A 40 5.76 -6.38 4.61
N PRO A 41 5.91 -7.12 5.74
CA PRO A 41 6.75 -8.32 5.78
C PRO A 41 6.24 -9.41 4.83
N PRO A 42 7.14 -10.29 4.33
CA PRO A 42 6.72 -11.51 3.64
C PRO A 42 5.98 -12.45 4.61
N HIS A 43 5.13 -13.31 4.06
CA HIS A 43 4.25 -14.20 4.84
C HIS A 43 5.01 -15.17 5.77
N ASP A 44 6.24 -15.52 5.42
CA ASP A 44 7.11 -16.46 6.14
C ASP A 44 8.29 -15.75 6.82
N VAL A 45 8.16 -14.45 7.13
CA VAL A 45 9.24 -13.64 7.73
C VAL A 45 9.83 -14.26 9.00
N ALA A 46 8.99 -14.86 9.85
CA ALA A 46 9.40 -15.43 11.14
C ALA A 46 10.26 -16.69 11.02
N THR A 47 10.21 -17.37 9.87
CA THR A 47 11.00 -18.60 9.63
C THR A 47 12.11 -18.37 8.60
N ARG A 48 11.96 -17.37 7.72
CA ARG A 48 12.91 -17.07 6.66
C ARG A 48 14.09 -16.20 7.12
N PHE A 49 13.89 -15.33 8.10
CA PHE A 49 14.91 -14.37 8.56
C PHE A 49 15.26 -14.58 10.02
N ASP A 50 16.51 -14.27 10.36
CA ASP A 50 16.94 -14.11 11.75
C ASP A 50 16.45 -12.74 12.24
N VAL A 51 15.29 -12.74 12.89
CA VAL A 51 14.61 -11.53 13.38
C VAL A 51 15.14 -11.15 14.76
N ALA A 52 15.28 -9.85 15.02
CA ALA A 52 15.74 -9.37 16.32
C ALA A 52 14.77 -9.76 17.45
N GLU A 53 15.28 -9.84 18.69
CA GLU A 53 14.48 -10.21 19.86
C GLU A 53 13.25 -9.31 20.03
N GLU A 54 13.40 -8.01 19.82
CA GLU A 54 12.31 -7.03 19.85
C GLU A 54 11.86 -6.67 18.42
N SER A 55 11.07 -7.56 17.82
CA SER A 55 10.53 -7.36 16.46
C SER A 55 9.05 -7.00 16.45
N ALA A 56 8.66 -6.10 15.54
CA ALA A 56 7.27 -5.78 15.24
C ALA A 56 7.05 -5.58 13.75
N VAL A 57 5.81 -5.74 13.30
CA VAL A 57 5.42 -5.57 11.89
C VAL A 57 4.36 -4.49 11.73
N LEU A 58 4.42 -3.79 10.61
CA LEU A 58 3.44 -2.80 10.19
C LEU A 58 3.00 -3.11 8.76
N PHE A 59 1.70 -3.13 8.51
CA PHE A 59 1.16 -3.30 7.16
C PHE A 59 0.65 -1.97 6.64
N THR A 60 0.97 -1.65 5.39
CA THR A 60 0.40 -0.53 4.65
C THR A 60 -0.98 -0.88 4.06
N SER A 61 -1.30 -2.17 3.99
CA SER A 61 -2.59 -2.74 3.62
C SER A 61 -3.26 -3.48 4.79
N ALA A 62 -4.32 -4.24 4.50
CA ALA A 62 -4.91 -5.19 5.44
C ALA A 62 -3.83 -6.06 6.10
N ALA A 63 -3.86 -6.14 7.44
CA ALA A 63 -2.91 -6.89 8.23
C ALA A 63 -3.06 -8.40 8.00
N ARG A 64 -1.95 -9.12 8.11
CA ARG A 64 -1.89 -10.58 7.96
C ARG A 64 -1.13 -11.16 9.14
N ASP A 65 -1.48 -12.38 9.52
CA ASP A 65 -0.68 -13.12 10.49
C ASP A 65 0.61 -13.61 9.83
N VAL A 66 1.74 -13.20 10.40
CA VAL A 66 3.09 -13.56 9.97
C VAL A 66 3.94 -14.07 11.14
N GLY A 67 3.31 -14.41 12.27
CA GLY A 67 4.00 -14.91 13.46
C GLY A 67 4.80 -13.85 14.24
N LEU A 68 4.59 -12.55 13.98
CA LEU A 68 5.24 -11.44 14.67
C LEU A 68 4.24 -10.44 15.26
N PRO A 69 4.59 -9.72 16.35
CA PRO A 69 3.74 -8.68 16.93
C PRO A 69 3.35 -7.58 15.93
N LEU A 70 2.05 -7.28 15.83
CA LEU A 70 1.52 -6.24 14.96
C LEU A 70 1.49 -4.88 15.66
N VAL A 71 2.04 -3.85 15.00
CA VAL A 71 1.87 -2.45 15.41
C VAL A 71 0.40 -2.06 15.23
N GLN A 72 -0.25 -1.70 16.34
CA GLN A 72 -1.64 -1.23 16.31
C GLN A 72 -1.72 0.22 15.86
N THR A 73 -2.52 0.48 14.83
CA THR A 73 -2.83 1.82 14.36
C THR A 73 -4.28 2.19 14.65
N ARG A 74 -4.57 3.49 14.65
CA ARG A 74 -5.93 4.03 14.76
C ARG A 74 -6.19 4.98 13.60
N PRO A 75 -7.27 4.78 12.82
CA PRO A 75 -7.62 5.67 11.72
C PRO A 75 -7.78 7.13 12.16
N GLY A 76 -7.49 8.06 11.24
CA GLY A 76 -7.73 9.50 11.42
C GLY A 76 -6.59 10.27 12.10
N GLY A 77 -5.45 9.63 12.36
CA GLY A 77 -4.29 10.24 13.02
C GLY A 77 -2.99 10.06 12.25
N VAL A 78 -1.96 10.78 12.72
CA VAL A 78 -0.56 10.53 12.38
C VAL A 78 0.18 10.12 13.65
N ALA A 79 0.86 8.99 13.59
CA ALA A 79 1.80 8.58 14.63
C ALA A 79 3.22 8.94 14.21
N HIS A 80 4.01 9.45 15.15
CA HIS A 80 5.42 9.74 14.97
C HIS A 80 6.20 8.81 15.88
N ILE A 81 6.97 7.90 15.30
CA ILE A 81 7.77 6.92 16.05
C ILE A 81 9.23 7.00 15.66
N ASN A 82 10.11 6.65 16.60
CA ASN A 82 11.53 6.50 16.34
C ASN A 82 11.90 5.02 16.42
N VAL A 83 12.58 4.54 15.38
CA VAL A 83 13.22 3.23 15.36
C VAL A 83 14.70 3.46 15.12
N GLY A 84 15.47 3.44 16.21
CA GLY A 84 16.89 3.79 16.18
C GLY A 84 17.06 5.26 15.80
N GLN A 85 17.77 5.51 14.69
CA GLN A 85 17.95 6.86 14.14
C GLN A 85 16.84 7.31 13.18
N HIS A 86 15.92 6.41 12.82
CA HIS A 86 14.89 6.68 11.83
C HIS A 86 13.62 7.22 12.49
N LEU A 87 13.30 8.48 12.21
CA LEU A 87 11.97 9.05 12.46
C LEU A 87 11.01 8.59 11.37
N ILE A 88 9.88 8.02 11.80
CA ILE A 88 8.85 7.46 10.93
C ILE A 88 7.51 8.12 11.24
N ASP A 89 6.89 8.68 10.20
CA ASP A 89 5.51 9.15 10.23
C ASP A 89 4.61 8.03 9.68
N ILE A 90 3.59 7.62 10.45
CA ILE A 90 2.59 6.63 10.04
C ILE A 90 1.25 7.35 9.97
N TYR A 91 0.72 7.52 8.76
CA TYR A 91 -0.61 8.06 8.53
C TYR A 91 -1.60 6.92 8.39
N SER A 92 -2.56 6.83 9.29
CA SER A 92 -3.51 5.72 9.34
C SER A 92 -4.87 6.16 8.85
N GLN A 93 -5.33 5.53 7.77
CA GLN A 93 -6.67 5.63 7.22
C GLN A 93 -7.47 4.39 7.63
N GLN A 94 -8.74 4.30 7.21
CA GLN A 94 -9.59 3.18 7.63
C GLN A 94 -9.06 1.85 7.08
N HIS A 95 -8.57 1.84 5.83
CA HIS A 95 -8.16 0.62 5.14
C HIS A 95 -6.69 0.57 4.72
N ALA A 96 -5.93 1.64 4.97
CA ALA A 96 -4.52 1.71 4.60
C ALA A 96 -3.67 2.49 5.62
N ASN A 97 -2.39 2.16 5.69
CA ASN A 97 -1.39 2.99 6.34
C ASN A 97 -0.39 3.51 5.31
N LEU A 98 -0.05 4.79 5.37
CA LEU A 98 1.03 5.38 4.59
C LEU A 98 2.21 5.64 5.51
N VAL A 99 3.39 5.16 5.14
CA VAL A 99 4.59 5.28 5.98
C VAL A 99 5.61 6.18 5.32
N CYS A 100 6.11 7.18 6.05
CA CYS A 100 7.08 8.13 5.55
C CYS A 100 8.28 8.25 6.48
N PHE A 101 9.47 8.34 5.88
CA PHE A 101 10.71 8.66 6.56
C PHE A 101 11.09 10.10 6.19
N PRO A 102 10.57 11.12 6.91
CA PRO A 102 10.73 12.53 6.55
C PRO A 102 12.18 12.96 6.31
N ALA A 103 13.10 12.51 7.17
CA ALA A 103 14.49 12.97 7.15
C ALA A 103 15.25 12.52 5.89
N ILE A 104 14.91 11.36 5.34
CA ILE A 104 15.60 10.73 4.20
C ILE A 104 14.74 10.70 2.93
N GLY A 105 13.51 11.20 3.00
CA GLY A 105 12.63 11.36 1.84
C GLY A 105 12.09 10.04 1.27
N ILE A 106 11.95 9.00 2.08
CA ILE A 106 11.34 7.73 1.66
C ILE A 106 9.85 7.74 1.98
N LEU A 107 9.04 7.22 1.06
CA LEU A 107 7.60 7.11 1.19
C LEU A 107 7.12 5.74 0.73
N CYS A 108 6.48 4.99 1.63
CA CYS A 108 5.83 3.72 1.36
C CYS A 108 4.33 3.98 1.09
N GLY A 109 3.90 3.70 -0.13
CA GLY A 109 2.52 3.95 -0.57
C GLY A 109 1.58 2.75 -0.44
N GLY A 110 2.11 1.58 -0.06
CA GLY A 110 1.33 0.35 0.07
C GLY A 110 0.64 -0.05 -1.22
N VAL A 111 -0.67 -0.28 -1.16
CA VAL A 111 -1.47 -0.68 -2.34
C VAL A 111 -1.62 0.41 -3.40
N PHE A 112 -1.18 1.63 -3.11
CA PHE A 112 -1.31 2.77 -4.01
C PHE A 112 -0.02 3.06 -4.80
N GLY A 113 -0.18 3.73 -5.94
CA GLY A 113 0.91 4.22 -6.78
C GLY A 113 1.77 3.12 -7.40
N SER A 114 1.22 1.92 -7.56
CA SER A 114 1.86 0.84 -8.30
C SER A 114 1.77 1.09 -9.81
N ASP A 115 2.78 0.66 -10.55
CA ASP A 115 2.76 0.56 -12.01
C ASP A 115 2.19 -0.78 -12.50
N LEU A 116 2.17 -1.82 -11.65
CA LEU A 116 1.82 -3.19 -12.02
C LEU A 116 0.60 -3.77 -11.27
N ALA A 117 0.24 -3.20 -10.13
CA ALA A 117 -0.90 -3.59 -9.31
C ALA A 117 -2.02 -2.54 -9.35
N LEU A 118 -3.24 -2.99 -9.03
CA LEU A 118 -4.38 -2.10 -8.82
C LEU A 118 -4.53 -1.78 -7.33
N PRO A 119 -5.04 -0.58 -6.98
CA PRO A 119 -5.42 -0.31 -5.60
C PRO A 119 -6.55 -1.25 -5.18
N GLU A 120 -6.43 -1.80 -3.97
CA GLU A 120 -7.44 -2.64 -3.34
C GLU A 120 -8.39 -1.77 -2.51
N LEU A 121 -9.69 -1.96 -2.67
CA LEU A 121 -10.71 -1.31 -1.85
C LEU A 121 -10.92 -2.06 -0.54
N GLY A 122 -11.03 -1.35 0.57
CA GLY A 122 -11.33 -1.94 1.86
C GLY A 122 -12.66 -2.69 1.91
N GLU A 123 -12.78 -3.61 2.86
CA GLU A 123 -14.04 -4.28 3.16
C GLU A 123 -15.10 -3.25 3.59
N GLY A 124 -16.24 -3.24 2.91
CA GLY A 124 -17.31 -2.26 3.14
C GLY A 124 -17.00 -0.85 2.63
N SER A 125 -15.87 -0.63 1.95
CA SER A 125 -15.53 0.68 1.38
C SER A 125 -16.35 0.97 0.12
N ASP A 126 -16.83 2.20 0.01
CA ASP A 126 -17.40 2.76 -1.21
C ASP A 126 -16.33 3.41 -2.12
N GLY A 127 -15.06 3.37 -1.71
CA GLY A 127 -13.91 3.96 -2.39
C GLY A 127 -13.51 5.36 -1.93
N GLU A 128 -14.24 6.01 -1.01
CA GLU A 128 -13.89 7.36 -0.55
C GLU A 128 -12.61 7.37 0.32
N ASP A 129 -12.44 6.39 1.22
CA ASP A 129 -11.25 6.28 2.08
C ASP A 129 -9.95 6.09 1.27
N GLU A 130 -10.02 5.28 0.20
CA GLU A 130 -8.90 5.08 -0.71
C GLU A 130 -8.58 6.34 -1.51
N ILE A 131 -9.59 7.10 -1.92
CA ILE A 131 -9.39 8.39 -2.60
C ILE A 131 -8.76 9.41 -1.63
N GLU A 132 -9.18 9.47 -0.37
CA GLU A 132 -8.56 10.31 0.66
C GLU A 132 -7.11 9.89 0.94
N SER A 133 -6.84 8.59 0.98
CA SER A 133 -5.49 8.03 1.07
C SER A 133 -4.61 8.48 -0.09
N LEU A 134 -5.12 8.39 -1.33
CA LEU A 134 -4.43 8.86 -2.54
C LEU A 134 -4.19 10.38 -2.54
N ARG A 135 -5.16 11.18 -2.06
CA ARG A 135 -5.02 12.64 -1.90
C ARG A 135 -3.95 12.98 -0.87
N LEU A 136 -3.92 12.28 0.27
CA LEU A 136 -2.88 12.42 1.28
C LEU A 136 -1.51 12.06 0.70
N LEU A 137 -1.41 10.92 0.02
CA LEU A 137 -0.15 10.46 -0.57
C LEU A 137 0.38 11.45 -1.62
N ALA A 138 -0.49 11.98 -2.47
CA ALA A 138 -0.16 13.03 -3.42
C ALA A 138 0.34 14.32 -2.73
N ARG A 139 -0.27 14.72 -1.61
CA ARG A 139 0.21 15.85 -0.80
C ARG A 139 1.60 15.58 -0.23
N LEU A 140 1.88 14.37 0.26
CA LEU A 140 3.18 13.98 0.79
C LEU A 140 4.27 14.01 -0.30
N VAL A 141 3.97 13.46 -1.49
CA VAL A 141 4.88 13.48 -2.66
C VAL A 141 5.21 14.92 -3.09
N LYS A 142 4.21 15.80 -3.13
CA LYS A 142 4.39 17.22 -3.51
C LYS A 142 5.15 18.01 -2.45
N GLY A 143 4.73 17.90 -1.19
CA GLY A 143 5.18 18.76 -0.10
C GLY A 143 6.54 18.42 0.48
N ARG A 144 7.09 17.22 0.21
CA ARG A 144 8.35 16.75 0.79
C ARG A 144 9.43 16.54 -0.26
N ARG A 145 10.70 16.50 0.15
CA ARG A 145 11.78 16.01 -0.71
C ARG A 145 11.62 14.50 -0.86
N LEU A 146 11.05 14.04 -1.96
CA LEU A 146 11.02 12.63 -2.31
C LEU A 146 12.41 12.20 -2.78
N GLN A 147 12.95 11.15 -2.19
CA GLN A 147 14.15 10.45 -2.66
C GLN A 147 13.77 9.09 -3.23
N LEU A 148 12.83 8.40 -2.59
CA LEU A 148 12.36 7.10 -3.06
C LEU A 148 10.89 6.88 -2.67
N TYR A 149 10.10 6.51 -3.66
CA TYR A 149 8.76 5.97 -3.49
C TYR A 149 8.80 4.46 -3.61
N ILE A 150 8.23 3.77 -2.63
CA ILE A 150 8.18 2.31 -2.54
C ILE A 150 6.70 1.89 -2.52
N PRO A 151 6.13 1.40 -3.62
CA PRO A 151 4.82 0.75 -3.57
C PRO A 151 4.92 -0.59 -2.84
N GLY A 152 3.81 -1.18 -2.43
CA GLY A 152 3.79 -2.54 -1.89
C GLY A 152 4.14 -3.58 -2.96
N THR A 153 3.73 -3.32 -4.21
CA THR A 153 4.02 -4.14 -5.39
C THR A 153 4.37 -3.25 -6.57
N GLY A 154 5.32 -3.67 -7.43
CA GLY A 154 5.71 -2.96 -8.65
C GLY A 154 7.05 -2.25 -8.53
N SER A 155 7.34 -1.30 -9.42
CA SER A 155 8.64 -0.65 -9.46
C SER A 155 8.76 0.47 -8.43
N VAL A 156 9.88 0.53 -7.70
CA VAL A 156 10.25 1.74 -6.94
C VAL A 156 10.56 2.91 -7.89
N SER A 157 10.33 4.14 -7.46
CA SER A 157 10.63 5.33 -8.28
C SER A 157 11.14 6.50 -7.45
N SER A 158 12.14 7.22 -7.97
CA SER A 158 12.60 8.50 -7.44
C SER A 158 12.01 9.70 -8.20
N ASP A 159 11.30 9.45 -9.31
CA ASP A 159 10.70 10.49 -10.13
C ASP A 159 9.31 10.86 -9.59
N LYS A 160 9.22 12.08 -9.05
CA LYS A 160 7.95 12.63 -8.56
C LYS A 160 6.86 12.68 -9.61
N VAL A 161 7.19 13.00 -10.87
CA VAL A 161 6.20 13.12 -11.94
C VAL A 161 5.62 11.75 -12.26
N GLU A 162 6.48 10.74 -12.33
CA GLU A 162 6.08 9.35 -12.52
C GLU A 162 5.15 8.88 -11.38
N VAL A 163 5.57 9.08 -10.12
CA VAL A 163 4.77 8.70 -8.95
C VAL A 163 3.41 9.40 -8.98
N MET A 164 3.37 10.70 -9.24
CA MET A 164 2.12 11.46 -9.36
C MET A 164 1.21 10.93 -10.48
N GLY A 165 1.79 10.50 -11.60
CA GLY A 165 1.06 9.85 -12.69
C GLY A 165 0.42 8.53 -12.27
N ARG A 166 1.15 7.69 -11.53
CA ARG A 166 0.63 6.42 -10.98
C ARG A 166 -0.52 6.65 -9.99
N LEU A 167 -0.38 7.63 -9.10
CA LEU A 167 -1.45 8.01 -8.17
C LEU A 167 -2.70 8.54 -8.90
N ALA A 168 -2.52 9.34 -9.95
CA ALA A 168 -3.63 9.83 -10.76
C ALA A 168 -4.36 8.69 -11.50
N ALA A 169 -3.62 7.68 -11.97
CA ALA A 169 -4.19 6.48 -12.58
C ALA A 169 -5.06 5.70 -11.56
N ASP A 170 -4.60 5.55 -10.33
CA ASP A 170 -5.36 4.90 -9.26
C ASP A 170 -6.65 5.65 -8.92
N VAL A 171 -6.58 6.98 -8.79
CA VAL A 171 -7.77 7.83 -8.58
C VAL A 171 -8.76 7.67 -9.73
N SER A 172 -8.27 7.67 -10.97
CA SER A 172 -9.11 7.52 -12.17
C SER A 172 -9.80 6.16 -12.21
N TYR A 173 -9.08 5.09 -11.86
CA TYR A 173 -9.60 3.74 -11.77
C TYR A 173 -10.72 3.62 -10.73
N ILE A 174 -10.49 4.10 -9.49
CA ILE A 174 -11.49 4.04 -8.42
C ILE A 174 -12.72 4.87 -8.78
N HIS A 175 -12.55 6.09 -9.30
CA HIS A 175 -13.69 6.91 -9.75
C HIS A 175 -14.46 6.26 -10.90
N GLY A 176 -13.75 5.65 -11.86
CA GLY A 176 -14.37 4.93 -12.99
C GLY A 176 -15.22 3.76 -12.51
N LEU A 177 -14.70 2.96 -11.57
CA LEU A 177 -15.44 1.89 -10.92
C LEU A 177 -16.69 2.39 -10.20
N ARG A 178 -16.53 3.35 -9.28
CA ARG A 178 -17.66 3.91 -8.49
C ARG A 178 -18.77 4.39 -9.42
N ARG A 179 -18.43 5.23 -10.39
CA ARG A 179 -19.40 5.79 -11.34
C ARG A 179 -20.14 4.68 -12.11
N THR A 180 -19.41 3.73 -12.67
CA THR A 180 -19.98 2.71 -13.55
C THR A 180 -20.87 1.74 -12.77
N ILE A 181 -20.42 1.30 -11.60
CA ILE A 181 -21.17 0.36 -10.76
C ILE A 181 -22.40 1.05 -10.19
N SER A 182 -22.30 2.27 -9.66
CA SER A 182 -23.47 3.02 -9.17
C SER A 182 -24.52 3.21 -10.26
N GLN A 183 -24.11 3.52 -11.50
CA GLN A 183 -25.03 3.65 -12.63
C GLN A 183 -25.71 2.32 -12.99
N ALA A 184 -24.95 1.22 -13.05
CA ALA A 184 -25.48 -0.10 -13.38
C ALA A 184 -26.42 -0.63 -12.28
N THR A 185 -26.10 -0.41 -11.01
CA THR A 185 -26.96 -0.77 -9.88
C THR A 185 -28.24 0.05 -9.87
N ALA A 186 -28.17 1.37 -10.08
CA ALA A 186 -29.36 2.22 -10.17
C ALA A 186 -30.30 1.83 -11.32
N ALA A 187 -29.76 1.29 -12.41
CA ALA A 187 -30.52 0.77 -13.55
C ALA A 187 -31.04 -0.67 -13.35
N ASN A 188 -30.70 -1.36 -12.25
CA ASN A 188 -30.93 -2.80 -12.04
C ASN A 188 -30.31 -3.69 -13.15
N GLU A 189 -29.21 -3.25 -13.75
CA GLU A 189 -28.52 -3.92 -14.86
C GLU A 189 -27.10 -4.38 -14.49
N PHE A 190 -26.75 -4.37 -13.20
CA PHE A 190 -25.41 -4.74 -12.76
C PHE A 190 -25.01 -6.15 -13.22
N TRP A 191 -25.83 -7.16 -12.95
CA TRP A 191 -25.51 -8.55 -13.29
C TRP A 191 -25.51 -8.81 -14.80
N SER A 192 -26.33 -8.11 -15.58
CA SER A 192 -26.35 -8.26 -17.03
C SER A 192 -25.14 -7.58 -17.70
N ARG A 193 -24.49 -6.62 -17.03
CA ARG A 193 -23.34 -5.86 -17.54
C ARG A 193 -22.02 -6.17 -16.83
N SER A 194 -22.00 -7.04 -15.83
CA SER A 194 -20.85 -7.24 -14.94
C SER A 194 -19.58 -7.67 -15.70
N GLU A 195 -19.71 -8.57 -16.68
CA GLU A 195 -18.60 -9.00 -17.54
C GLU A 195 -18.07 -7.85 -18.41
N GLN A 196 -18.96 -7.07 -19.02
CA GLN A 196 -18.58 -5.91 -19.82
C GLN A 196 -17.89 -4.83 -18.98
N ILE A 197 -18.38 -4.58 -17.76
CA ILE A 197 -17.78 -3.65 -16.80
C ILE A 197 -16.38 -4.13 -16.43
N ALA A 198 -16.19 -5.42 -16.18
CA ALA A 198 -14.90 -6.01 -15.83
C ALA A 198 -13.87 -5.91 -16.96
N GLU A 199 -14.29 -6.00 -18.22
CA GLU A 199 -13.38 -5.87 -19.37
C GLU A 199 -13.00 -4.42 -19.67
N GLN A 200 -13.93 -3.48 -19.51
CA GLN A 200 -13.73 -2.07 -19.89
C GLN A 200 -12.90 -1.27 -18.89
N LEU A 201 -13.00 -1.60 -17.59
CA LEU A 201 -12.42 -0.77 -16.52
C LEU A 201 -11.03 -1.21 -16.07
N LEU A 202 -10.55 -2.36 -16.53
CA LEU A 202 -9.21 -2.85 -16.24
C LEU A 202 -8.17 -2.14 -17.13
N PRO A 203 -7.25 -1.33 -16.56
CA PRO A 203 -6.23 -0.63 -17.33
C PRO A 203 -5.34 -1.61 -18.10
N GLU A 204 -5.13 -1.37 -19.41
CA GLU A 204 -4.39 -2.28 -20.29
C GLU A 204 -2.97 -2.56 -19.81
N ASN A 205 -2.30 -1.53 -19.29
CA ASN A 205 -0.93 -1.60 -18.77
C ASN A 205 -0.81 -2.38 -17.45
N ARG A 206 -1.94 -2.77 -16.82
CA ARG A 206 -1.97 -3.49 -15.54
C ARG A 206 -2.76 -4.80 -15.64
N ARG A 207 -2.88 -5.40 -16.83
CA ARG A 207 -3.59 -6.68 -17.04
C ARG A 207 -2.77 -7.90 -16.59
N THR A 208 -2.29 -7.88 -15.35
CA THR A 208 -1.68 -9.05 -14.70
C THR A 208 -2.75 -9.95 -14.11
N SER A 209 -2.49 -11.24 -13.93
CA SER A 209 -3.44 -12.17 -13.30
C SER A 209 -3.86 -11.74 -11.89
N ALA A 210 -2.92 -11.15 -11.14
CA ALA A 210 -3.19 -10.59 -9.82
C ALA A 210 -4.14 -9.39 -9.91
N ALA A 211 -3.87 -8.44 -10.82
CA ALA A 211 -4.72 -7.27 -11.01
C ALA A 211 -6.13 -7.63 -11.49
N VAL A 212 -6.30 -8.64 -12.35
CA VAL A 212 -7.63 -9.15 -12.74
C VAL A 212 -8.41 -9.64 -11.52
N THR A 213 -7.74 -10.33 -10.61
CA THR A 213 -8.35 -10.83 -9.37
C THR A 213 -8.76 -9.67 -8.46
N THR A 214 -7.87 -8.71 -8.22
CA THR A 214 -8.16 -7.48 -7.46
C THR A 214 -9.27 -6.66 -8.10
N HIS A 215 -9.34 -6.60 -9.43
CA HIS A 215 -10.39 -5.89 -10.14
C HIS A 215 -11.77 -6.50 -9.88
N ARG A 216 -11.90 -7.83 -10.00
CA ARG A 216 -13.14 -8.54 -9.69
C ARG A 216 -13.58 -8.31 -8.23
N GLN A 217 -12.64 -8.43 -7.29
CA GLN A 217 -12.90 -8.18 -5.87
C GLN A 217 -13.37 -6.75 -5.61
N ASN A 218 -12.76 -5.76 -6.25
CA ASN A 218 -13.17 -4.36 -6.12
C ASN A 218 -14.58 -4.12 -6.66
N ILE A 219 -14.95 -4.75 -7.78
CA ILE A 219 -16.30 -4.69 -8.34
C ILE A 219 -17.33 -5.25 -7.35
N GLU A 220 -17.07 -6.44 -6.79
CA GLU A 220 -17.93 -7.09 -5.81
C GLU A 220 -18.07 -6.26 -4.54
N ARG A 221 -16.97 -5.73 -4.01
CA ARG A 221 -16.96 -4.88 -2.81
C ARG A 221 -17.79 -3.62 -3.00
N LEU A 222 -17.62 -2.91 -4.12
CA LEU A 222 -18.41 -1.70 -4.41
C LEU A 222 -19.89 -2.00 -4.60
N TYR A 223 -20.22 -3.08 -5.31
CA TYR A 223 -21.63 -3.48 -5.47
C TYR A 223 -22.27 -3.75 -4.11
N ASN A 224 -21.60 -4.50 -3.23
CA ASN A 224 -22.09 -4.79 -1.88
C ASN A 224 -22.20 -3.53 -1.02
N ALA A 225 -21.23 -2.62 -1.11
CA ALA A 225 -21.25 -1.35 -0.37
C ALA A 225 -22.40 -0.43 -0.80
N ILE A 226 -22.81 -0.47 -2.07
CA ILE A 226 -23.96 0.31 -2.58
C ILE A 226 -25.30 -0.26 -2.09
N LEU A 227 -25.37 -1.57 -1.82
CA LEU A 227 -26.59 -2.23 -1.35
C LEU A 227 -26.77 -2.24 0.17
N ALA A 228 -25.70 -1.98 0.92
CA ALA A 228 -25.71 -1.92 2.39
C ALA A 228 -26.34 -0.63 2.91
#